data_AF-A0A7K2IXK3-F1
#
_entry.id   AF-A0A7K2IXK3-F1
#
_cell.length_a   1.000
_cell.length_b   1.000
_cell.length_c   1.000
_cell.angle_alpha   90.00
_cell.angle_beta   90.00
_cell.angle_gamma   90.00
#
_symmetry.space_group_name_H-M   'P 1'
#
loop_
_entity.id
_entity.type
_entity.pdbx_description
1 polymer ?
#
loop_
_entity_poly.entity_id
_entity_poly.type
_entity_poly.pdbx_seq_one_letter_code
_entity_poly.pdbx_strand_id
1 'polypeptide(L)'
;MTEPAFSAPLDPGLVAAILDTDLPQHVIDDLAQSPDAAGEILLNAAYELRGSRPDTARRVLDLLRDRAPDADHRQYAVHMSARLLREAGRAEEADRLIEELMRPGVLGRPMAAVLADEFAEAGDLDRALYCYNVACRSLLAAPVELVEGMDPVGLLPLTGRARVRERLGLPADEHDRAVLAAGEGGPSLVDEMGRLDGTAEEGGTFEDPTARVRVVLTGEERSYYEDVERGLRESAGELRFVVRADPGEIDAHARERGLDPKDPDTLRSWARTLDADSARPVVWPPERNAACWCGSGRKYKKCCGSPAVR
;
A
#
# COMPACT_ATOMS: atom_id res chain seq x y z
N MET A 1 4.23 -12.86 -31.40
CA MET A 1 3.62 -11.52 -31.50
C MET A 1 2.48 -11.51 -30.51
N THR A 2 2.77 -11.09 -29.29
CA THR A 2 1.76 -10.98 -28.22
C THR A 2 0.97 -9.71 -28.53
N GLU A 3 -0.34 -9.83 -28.73
CA GLU A 3 -1.20 -8.66 -28.86
C GLU A 3 -1.04 -7.80 -27.59
N PRO A 4 -0.88 -6.46 -27.71
CA PRO A 4 -0.89 -5.61 -26.55
C PRO A 4 -2.26 -5.73 -25.88
N ALA A 5 -2.27 -5.94 -24.56
CA ALA A 5 -3.49 -5.83 -23.79
C ALA A 5 -4.02 -4.40 -23.97
N PHE A 6 -5.03 -4.22 -24.82
CA PHE A 6 -5.69 -2.94 -24.98
C PHE A 6 -6.40 -2.63 -23.67
N SER A 7 -5.83 -1.68 -22.94
CA SER A 7 -6.44 -1.00 -21.79
C SER A 7 -7.87 -0.58 -22.16
N ALA A 8 -8.80 -0.70 -21.22
CA ALA A 8 -10.20 -0.41 -21.50
C ALA A 8 -10.35 1.05 -21.96
N PRO A 9 -11.12 1.33 -23.02
CA PRO A 9 -11.30 2.70 -23.48
C PRO A 9 -12.00 3.53 -22.40
N LEU A 10 -11.58 4.80 -22.27
CA LEU A 10 -12.19 5.77 -21.35
C LEU A 10 -13.70 5.87 -21.57
N ASP A 11 -14.42 6.17 -20.49
CA ASP A 11 -15.85 6.51 -20.57
C ASP A 11 -16.06 7.63 -21.63
N PRO A 12 -16.96 7.44 -22.61
CA PRO A 12 -17.18 8.45 -23.66
C PRO A 12 -17.62 9.81 -23.12
N GLY A 13 -18.32 9.84 -21.98
CA GLY A 13 -18.69 11.08 -21.31
C GLY A 13 -17.49 11.80 -20.70
N LEU A 14 -16.55 11.06 -20.12
CA LEU A 14 -15.27 11.58 -19.63
C LEU A 14 -14.42 12.11 -20.79
N VAL A 15 -14.33 11.40 -21.91
CA VAL A 15 -13.61 11.86 -23.12
C VAL A 15 -14.18 13.18 -23.64
N ALA A 16 -15.51 13.29 -23.77
CA ALA A 16 -16.14 14.53 -24.22
C ALA A 16 -15.81 15.72 -23.28
N ALA A 17 -15.87 15.51 -21.97
CA ALA A 17 -15.55 16.54 -20.98
C ALA A 17 -14.05 16.92 -20.98
N ILE A 18 -13.16 15.97 -21.26
CA ILE A 18 -11.72 16.20 -21.44
C ILE A 18 -11.48 17.10 -22.65
N LEU A 19 -12.14 16.84 -23.78
CA LEU A 19 -11.99 17.64 -25.01
C LEU A 19 -12.50 19.08 -24.85
N ASP A 20 -13.49 19.29 -23.99
CA ASP A 20 -13.98 20.63 -23.61
C ASP A 20 -13.01 21.35 -22.64
N THR A 21 -12.00 20.64 -22.13
CA THR A 21 -10.95 21.19 -21.28
C THR A 21 -9.73 21.51 -22.13
N ASP A 22 -9.25 22.75 -22.08
CA ASP A 22 -8.03 23.21 -22.78
C ASP A 22 -6.74 22.62 -22.16
N LEU A 23 -6.60 21.29 -22.18
CA LEU A 23 -5.47 20.55 -21.63
C LEU A 23 -4.23 20.64 -22.55
N PRO A 24 -3.01 20.60 -21.98
CA PRO A 24 -1.80 20.47 -22.78
C PRO A 24 -1.80 19.19 -23.61
N GLN A 25 -1.17 19.22 -24.79
CA GLN A 25 -1.09 18.06 -25.68
C GLN A 25 -0.47 16.82 -25.02
N HIS A 26 0.59 16.99 -24.21
CA HIS A 26 1.24 15.86 -23.53
C HIS A 26 0.26 15.11 -22.60
N VAL A 27 -0.64 15.82 -21.92
CA VAL A 27 -1.67 15.19 -21.07
C VAL A 27 -2.65 14.38 -21.92
N ILE A 28 -3.04 14.91 -23.08
CA ILE A 28 -3.89 14.18 -24.03
C ILE A 28 -3.20 12.91 -24.54
N ASP A 29 -1.90 13.02 -24.85
CA ASP A 29 -1.10 11.89 -25.33
C ASP A 29 -0.95 10.82 -24.23
N ASP A 30 -0.76 11.21 -22.98
CA ASP A 30 -0.68 10.30 -21.83
C ASP A 30 -2.02 9.58 -21.59
N LEU A 31 -3.14 10.31 -21.65
CA LEU A 31 -4.48 9.74 -21.54
C LEU A 31 -4.79 8.72 -22.65
N ALA A 32 -4.29 8.97 -23.87
CA ALA A 32 -4.45 8.03 -24.99
C ALA A 32 -3.59 6.77 -24.81
N GLN A 33 -2.41 6.90 -24.21
CA GLN A 33 -1.49 5.79 -23.96
C GLN A 33 -1.91 4.94 -22.76
N SER A 34 -2.48 5.55 -21.72
CA SER A 34 -2.79 4.91 -20.44
C SER A 34 -4.19 5.32 -19.93
N PRO A 35 -5.27 4.87 -20.58
CA PRO A 35 -6.62 5.29 -20.19
C PRO A 35 -7.04 4.78 -18.81
N ASP A 36 -6.55 3.62 -18.36
CA ASP A 36 -6.80 3.13 -16.99
C ASP A 36 -6.20 4.05 -15.91
N ALA A 37 -5.18 4.86 -16.23
CA ALA A 37 -4.54 5.80 -15.32
C ALA A 37 -5.12 7.23 -15.40
N ALA A 38 -6.26 7.43 -16.08
CA ALA A 38 -6.78 8.77 -16.35
C ALA A 38 -7.08 9.60 -15.10
N GLY A 39 -7.50 8.98 -14.00
CA GLY A 39 -7.70 9.69 -12.73
C GLY A 39 -6.42 10.37 -12.25
N GLU A 40 -5.31 9.62 -12.23
CA GLU A 40 -4.00 10.09 -11.77
C GLU A 40 -3.44 11.14 -12.73
N ILE A 41 -3.49 10.88 -14.04
CA ILE A 41 -3.02 11.80 -15.07
C ILE A 41 -3.72 13.15 -14.95
N LEU A 42 -5.05 13.15 -14.78
CA LEU A 42 -5.83 14.39 -14.64
C LEU A 42 -5.56 15.11 -13.31
N LEU A 43 -5.35 14.40 -12.20
CA LEU A 43 -4.94 15.02 -10.93
C LEU A 43 -3.58 15.70 -11.05
N ASN A 44 -2.61 15.04 -11.65
CA ASN A 44 -1.27 15.59 -11.89
C ASN A 44 -1.34 16.82 -12.81
N ALA A 45 -2.11 16.74 -13.89
CA ALA A 45 -2.35 17.88 -14.76
C ALA A 45 -2.99 19.06 -14.01
N ALA A 46 -4.00 18.82 -13.18
CA ALA A 46 -4.60 19.88 -12.36
C ALA A 46 -3.59 20.52 -11.40
N TYR A 47 -2.74 19.70 -10.76
CA TYR A 47 -1.68 20.18 -9.90
C TYR A 47 -0.71 21.07 -10.66
N GLU A 48 -0.14 20.64 -11.78
CA GLU A 48 0.81 21.42 -12.57
C GLU A 48 0.21 22.73 -13.10
N LEU A 49 -1.05 22.71 -13.50
CA LEU A 49 -1.75 23.86 -14.08
C LEU A 49 -2.17 24.90 -13.04
N ARG A 50 -2.19 24.57 -11.75
CA ARG A 50 -2.74 25.46 -10.70
C ARG A 50 -2.12 26.86 -10.68
N GLY A 51 -0.81 26.96 -10.96
CA GLY A 51 -0.08 28.24 -10.93
C GLY A 51 -0.14 29.03 -12.23
N SER A 52 -0.18 28.33 -13.38
CA SER A 52 -0.10 28.96 -14.71
C SER A 52 -1.46 29.15 -15.37
N ARG A 53 -2.40 28.22 -15.17
CA ARG A 53 -3.74 28.18 -15.77
C ARG A 53 -4.78 27.73 -14.73
N PRO A 54 -5.03 28.52 -13.66
CA PRO A 54 -5.87 28.13 -12.53
C PRO A 54 -7.33 27.80 -12.91
N ASP A 55 -7.90 28.47 -13.91
CA ASP A 55 -9.25 28.15 -14.39
C ASP A 55 -9.32 26.79 -15.10
N THR A 56 -8.28 26.41 -15.83
CA THR A 56 -8.19 25.08 -16.45
C THR A 56 -8.00 24.02 -15.37
N ALA A 57 -7.11 24.24 -14.41
CA ALA A 57 -6.94 23.33 -13.27
C ALA A 57 -8.27 23.09 -12.54
N ARG A 58 -9.05 24.15 -12.28
CA ARG A 58 -10.36 24.05 -11.64
C ARG A 58 -11.38 23.26 -12.47
N ARG A 59 -11.42 23.45 -13.79
CA ARG A 59 -12.27 22.64 -14.69
C ARG A 59 -11.91 21.16 -14.65
N VAL A 60 -10.62 20.82 -14.63
CA VAL A 60 -10.15 19.43 -14.51
C VAL A 60 -10.61 18.82 -13.19
N LEU A 61 -10.48 19.57 -12.09
CA LEU A 61 -10.92 19.10 -10.78
C LEU A 61 -12.44 18.94 -10.69
N ASP A 62 -13.22 19.86 -11.24
CA ASP A 62 -14.68 19.73 -11.31
C ASP A 62 -15.09 18.49 -12.13
N LEU A 63 -14.40 18.24 -13.24
CA LEU A 63 -14.58 17.03 -14.05
C LEU A 63 -14.29 15.75 -13.24
N LEU A 64 -13.18 15.69 -12.49
CA LEU A 64 -12.87 14.53 -11.64
C LEU A 64 -13.86 14.38 -10.48
N ARG A 65 -14.31 15.48 -9.88
CA ARG A 65 -15.32 15.46 -8.81
C ARG A 65 -16.63 14.84 -9.27
N ASP A 66 -17.00 15.00 -10.53
CA ASP A 66 -18.23 14.47 -11.11
C ASP A 66 -18.06 13.06 -11.68
N ARG A 67 -16.96 12.84 -12.42
CA ARG A 67 -16.79 11.73 -13.37
C ARG A 67 -15.54 10.88 -13.13
N ALA A 68 -14.82 11.05 -12.01
CA ALA A 68 -13.63 10.24 -11.75
C ALA A 68 -13.91 8.72 -11.88
N PRO A 69 -12.96 7.95 -12.46
CA PRO A 69 -13.11 6.50 -12.64
C PRO A 69 -13.38 5.74 -11.34
N ASP A 70 -12.79 6.19 -10.24
CA ASP A 70 -13.01 5.63 -8.91
C ASP A 70 -13.22 6.72 -7.84
N ALA A 71 -13.61 6.24 -6.65
CA ALA A 71 -13.93 7.10 -5.53
C ALA A 71 -12.70 7.80 -4.94
N ASP A 72 -11.51 7.22 -5.03
CA ASP A 72 -10.31 7.80 -4.43
C ASP A 72 -9.88 9.05 -5.22
N HIS A 73 -9.81 8.96 -6.55
CA HIS A 73 -9.52 10.12 -7.41
C HIS A 73 -10.54 11.25 -7.23
N ARG A 74 -11.83 10.90 -7.04
CA ARG A 74 -12.86 11.88 -6.71
C ARG A 74 -12.54 12.64 -5.43
N GLN A 75 -12.10 11.94 -4.38
CA GLN A 75 -11.77 12.53 -3.09
C GLN A 75 -10.51 13.40 -3.16
N TYR A 76 -9.48 12.97 -3.88
CA TYR A 76 -8.30 13.79 -4.15
C TYR A 76 -8.66 15.07 -4.92
N ALA A 77 -9.59 15.00 -5.88
CA ALA A 77 -10.06 16.18 -6.59
C ALA A 77 -10.83 17.16 -5.68
N VAL A 78 -11.64 16.65 -4.75
CA VAL A 78 -12.31 17.46 -3.72
C VAL A 78 -11.29 18.15 -2.81
N HIS A 79 -10.30 17.40 -2.30
CA HIS A 79 -9.24 17.92 -1.44
C HIS A 79 -8.40 19.00 -2.13
N MET A 80 -7.94 18.75 -3.37
CA MET A 80 -7.19 19.73 -4.14
C MET A 80 -8.03 20.98 -4.45
N SER A 81 -9.32 20.82 -4.75
CA SER A 81 -10.25 21.96 -4.93
C SER A 81 -10.36 22.81 -3.66
N ALA A 82 -10.46 22.18 -2.50
CA ALA A 82 -10.48 22.88 -1.21
C ALA A 82 -9.17 23.66 -0.99
N ARG A 83 -8.02 23.07 -1.33
CA ARG A 83 -6.72 23.76 -1.25
C ARG A 83 -6.66 25.01 -2.14
N LEU A 84 -7.07 24.90 -3.40
CA LEU A 84 -7.13 26.05 -4.32
C LEU A 84 -8.10 27.13 -3.85
N LEU A 85 -9.23 26.75 -3.25
CA LEU A 85 -10.17 27.70 -2.65
C LEU A 85 -9.53 28.46 -1.47
N ARG A 86 -8.76 27.78 -0.61
CA ARG A 86 -8.02 28.45 0.48
C ARG A 86 -6.99 29.43 -0.07
N GLU A 87 -6.21 29.02 -1.07
CA GLU A 87 -5.21 29.88 -1.73
C GLU A 87 -5.86 31.12 -2.36
N ALA A 88 -7.09 31.00 -2.86
CA ALA A 88 -7.90 32.11 -3.36
C ALA A 88 -8.63 32.93 -2.27
N GLY A 89 -8.40 32.66 -0.98
CA GLY A 89 -9.03 33.34 0.15
C GLY A 89 -10.48 32.93 0.43
N ARG A 90 -10.99 31.87 -0.20
CA ARG A 90 -12.36 31.34 -0.06
C ARG A 90 -12.42 30.20 0.95
N ALA A 91 -11.96 30.46 2.16
CA ALA A 91 -11.79 29.45 3.21
C ALA A 91 -13.09 28.73 3.59
N GLU A 92 -14.21 29.44 3.73
CA GLU A 92 -15.50 28.84 4.10
C GLU A 92 -16.00 27.81 3.06
N GLU A 93 -15.71 28.04 1.79
CA GLU A 93 -16.06 27.09 0.72
C GLU A 93 -15.16 25.87 0.74
N ALA A 94 -13.87 26.07 1.01
CA ALA A 94 -12.94 24.98 1.21
C ALA A 94 -13.34 24.11 2.41
N ASP A 95 -13.72 24.73 3.53
CA ASP A 95 -14.16 24.03 4.74
C ASP A 95 -15.40 23.17 4.46
N ARG A 96 -16.39 23.70 3.73
CA ARG A 96 -17.59 22.94 3.34
C ARG A 96 -17.25 21.68 2.52
N LEU A 97 -16.28 21.77 1.61
CA LEU A 97 -15.85 20.59 0.83
C LEU A 97 -15.21 19.53 1.72
N ILE A 98 -14.34 19.94 2.66
CA ILE A 98 -13.71 19.01 3.60
C ILE A 98 -14.75 18.42 4.56
N GLU A 99 -15.71 19.20 5.04
CA GLU A 99 -16.81 18.71 5.89
C GLU A 99 -17.69 17.69 5.18
N GLU A 100 -17.99 17.89 3.90
CA GLU A 100 -18.73 16.92 3.09
C GLU A 100 -17.98 15.60 2.95
N LEU A 101 -16.67 15.69 2.68
CA LEU A 101 -15.77 14.54 2.57
C LEU A 101 -15.67 13.76 3.90
N MET A 102 -15.68 14.48 5.02
CA MET A 102 -15.59 13.91 6.38
C MET A 102 -16.87 13.19 6.84
N ARG A 103 -17.97 13.25 6.08
CA ARG A 103 -19.22 12.57 6.43
C ARG A 103 -19.01 11.06 6.61
N PRO A 104 -19.63 10.43 7.63
CA PRO A 104 -19.51 8.99 7.85
C PRO A 104 -19.88 8.17 6.61
N GLY A 105 -18.99 7.26 6.21
CA GLY A 105 -19.18 6.40 5.03
C GLY A 105 -18.76 7.02 3.71
N VAL A 106 -18.40 8.30 3.67
CA VAL A 106 -17.87 8.98 2.47
C VAL A 106 -16.35 8.88 2.44
N LEU A 107 -15.67 9.28 3.52
CA LEU A 107 -14.21 9.34 3.59
C LEU A 107 -13.55 7.97 3.33
N GLY A 108 -12.75 7.90 2.26
CA GLY A 108 -11.94 6.73 1.89
C GLY A 108 -10.66 6.66 2.71
N ARG A 109 -10.08 5.45 2.83
CA ARG A 109 -8.86 5.23 3.64
C ARG A 109 -7.66 6.05 3.17
N PRO A 110 -7.34 6.15 1.86
CA PRO A 110 -6.18 6.93 1.41
C PRO A 110 -6.32 8.42 1.74
N MET A 111 -7.48 9.00 1.44
CA MET A 111 -7.75 10.40 1.76
C MET A 111 -7.83 10.67 3.26
N ALA A 112 -8.30 9.70 4.05
CA ALA A 112 -8.28 9.80 5.49
C ALA A 112 -6.86 9.94 6.04
N ALA A 113 -5.86 9.25 5.47
CA ALA A 113 -4.47 9.39 5.90
C ALA A 113 -3.97 10.82 5.64
N VAL A 114 -4.23 11.36 4.45
CA VAL A 114 -3.85 12.74 4.08
C VAL A 114 -4.48 13.76 5.04
N LEU A 115 -5.79 13.70 5.24
CA LEU A 115 -6.48 14.63 6.15
C LEU A 115 -6.05 14.46 7.60
N ALA A 116 -5.69 13.26 8.03
CA ALA A 116 -5.22 13.02 9.39
C ALA A 116 -3.93 13.79 9.68
N ASP A 117 -2.96 13.72 8.77
CA ASP A 117 -1.69 14.43 8.89
C ASP A 117 -1.92 15.95 8.90
N GLU A 118 -2.72 16.46 7.96
CA GLU A 118 -3.05 17.89 7.87
C GLU A 118 -3.73 18.42 9.15
N PHE A 119 -4.71 17.68 9.70
CA PHE A 119 -5.35 18.07 10.94
C PHE A 119 -4.41 17.97 12.16
N ALA A 120 -3.53 16.95 12.19
CA ALA A 120 -2.57 16.78 13.29
C ALA A 120 -1.53 17.90 13.33
N GLU A 121 -1.08 18.36 12.16
CA GLU A 121 -0.21 19.53 11.97
C GLU A 121 -0.91 20.84 12.36
N ALA A 122 -2.17 21.00 11.97
CA ALA A 122 -2.99 22.15 12.36
C ALA A 122 -3.38 22.16 13.85
N GLY A 123 -3.12 21.07 14.58
CA GLY A 123 -3.44 20.92 16.00
C GLY A 123 -4.89 20.52 16.28
N ASP A 124 -5.68 20.20 15.26
CA ASP A 124 -7.04 19.68 15.42
C ASP A 124 -7.00 18.16 15.65
N LEU A 125 -6.63 17.80 16.88
CA LEU A 125 -6.35 16.41 17.23
C LEU A 125 -7.57 15.51 17.19
N ASP A 126 -8.76 16.05 17.46
CA ASP A 126 -10.01 15.28 17.40
C ASP A 126 -10.33 14.86 15.95
N ARG A 127 -10.26 15.79 15.00
CA ARG A 127 -10.44 15.47 13.58
C ARG A 127 -9.32 14.58 13.05
N ALA A 128 -8.09 14.84 13.45
CA ALA A 128 -6.95 13.98 13.09
C ALA A 128 -7.16 12.53 13.56
N LEU A 129 -7.58 12.33 14.82
CA LEU A 129 -7.83 11.00 15.36
C LEU A 129 -8.98 10.29 14.63
N TYR A 130 -10.06 11.01 14.31
CA TYR A 130 -11.14 10.44 13.50
C TYR A 130 -10.61 9.94 12.15
N CYS A 131 -9.84 10.78 11.44
CA CYS A 131 -9.26 10.43 10.15
C CYS A 131 -8.30 9.23 10.26
N TYR A 132 -7.38 9.22 11.23
CA TYR A 132 -6.49 8.08 11.44
C TYR A 132 -7.27 6.78 11.73
N ASN A 133 -8.36 6.83 12.50
CA ASN A 133 -9.18 5.64 12.73
C ASN A 133 -9.85 5.13 11.44
N VAL A 134 -10.21 6.03 10.52
CA VAL A 134 -10.70 5.64 9.19
C VAL A 134 -9.57 5.03 8.35
N ALA A 135 -8.42 5.70 8.27
CA ALA A 135 -7.25 5.24 7.52
C ALA A 135 -6.75 3.87 8.00
N CYS A 136 -6.62 3.70 9.31
CA CYS A 136 -6.10 2.48 9.95
C CYS A 136 -7.13 1.36 10.07
N ARG A 137 -8.36 1.50 9.55
CA ARG A 137 -9.45 0.51 9.78
C ARG A 137 -9.02 -0.93 9.51
N SER A 138 -8.24 -1.17 8.46
CA SER A 138 -7.73 -2.51 8.14
C SER A 138 -6.60 -2.97 9.05
N LEU A 139 -5.67 -2.06 9.39
CA LEU A 139 -4.58 -2.34 10.32
C LEU A 139 -5.11 -2.70 11.72
N LEU A 140 -6.13 -1.97 12.19
CA LEU A 140 -6.77 -2.19 13.49
C LEU A 140 -7.62 -3.46 13.53
N ALA A 141 -8.06 -3.96 12.36
CA ALA A 141 -8.77 -5.23 12.26
C ALA A 141 -7.83 -6.44 12.22
N ALA A 142 -6.55 -6.23 11.91
CA ALA A 142 -5.53 -7.27 11.88
C ALA A 142 -4.99 -7.58 13.29
N PRO A 143 -4.58 -8.83 13.57
CA PRO A 143 -3.79 -9.17 14.75
C PRO A 143 -2.52 -8.31 14.83
N VAL A 144 -2.14 -7.88 16.04
CA VAL A 144 -0.98 -6.99 16.26
C VAL A 144 0.32 -7.61 15.76
N GLU A 145 0.44 -8.92 15.82
CA GLU A 145 1.63 -9.67 15.38
C GLU A 145 1.87 -9.52 13.87
N LEU A 146 0.82 -9.25 13.09
CA LEU A 146 0.98 -8.93 11.66
C LEU A 146 1.56 -7.53 11.49
N VAL A 147 1.09 -6.57 12.29
CA VAL A 147 1.54 -5.16 12.26
C VAL A 147 3.03 -5.04 12.58
N GLU A 148 3.53 -5.81 13.55
CA GLU A 148 4.97 -5.84 13.89
C GLU A 148 5.88 -6.34 12.75
N GLY A 149 5.31 -7.00 11.74
CA GLY A 149 6.02 -7.48 10.55
C GLY A 149 5.83 -6.63 9.30
N MET A 150 5.02 -5.56 9.36
CA MET A 150 4.72 -4.73 8.20
C MET A 150 5.83 -3.72 7.92
N ASP A 151 5.85 -3.26 6.67
CA ASP A 151 6.73 -2.19 6.23
C ASP A 151 6.46 -0.89 7.02
N PRO A 152 7.51 -0.22 7.55
CA PRO A 152 7.36 1.01 8.33
C PRO A 152 6.57 2.12 7.63
N VAL A 153 6.70 2.27 6.30
CA VAL A 153 5.96 3.29 5.52
C VAL A 153 4.47 2.95 5.54
N GLY A 154 4.11 1.68 5.40
CA GLY A 154 2.73 1.21 5.51
C GLY A 154 2.12 1.42 6.91
N LEU A 155 2.96 1.58 7.94
CA LEU A 155 2.55 1.83 9.32
C LEU A 155 2.51 3.32 9.70
N LEU A 156 2.83 4.23 8.78
CA LEU A 156 2.77 5.69 9.01
C LEU A 156 1.43 6.16 9.59
N PRO A 157 0.26 5.76 9.04
CA PRO A 157 -1.02 6.18 9.61
C PRO A 157 -1.22 5.69 11.04
N LEU A 158 -0.74 4.48 11.37
CA LEU A 158 -0.86 3.92 12.72
C LEU A 158 0.09 4.62 13.71
N THR A 159 1.29 4.97 13.25
CA THR A 159 2.24 5.80 14.01
C THR A 159 1.64 7.18 14.32
N GLY A 160 1.04 7.82 13.31
CA GLY A 160 0.36 9.10 13.46
C GLY A 160 -0.81 9.03 14.45
N ARG A 161 -1.62 7.97 14.35
CA ARG A 161 -2.70 7.68 15.31
C ARG A 161 -2.19 7.58 16.75
N ALA A 162 -1.15 6.79 16.98
CA ALA A 162 -0.58 6.57 18.31
C ALA A 162 -0.11 7.90 18.93
N ARG A 163 0.60 8.72 18.14
CA ARG A 163 1.06 10.06 18.56
C ARG A 163 -0.10 11.02 18.85
N VAL A 164 -1.15 11.02 18.03
CA VAL A 164 -2.33 11.87 18.28
C VAL A 164 -3.06 11.43 19.55
N ARG A 165 -3.20 10.12 19.80
CA ARG A 165 -3.79 9.60 21.04
C ARG A 165 -2.99 10.01 22.27
N GLU A 166 -1.66 9.92 22.20
CA GLU A 166 -0.78 10.39 23.26
C GLU A 166 -0.98 11.89 23.54
N ARG A 167 -1.00 12.73 22.48
CA ARG A 167 -1.23 14.19 22.60
C ARG A 167 -2.61 14.53 23.19
N LEU A 168 -3.61 13.68 22.97
CA LEU A 168 -4.95 13.78 23.56
C LEU A 168 -5.04 13.21 24.99
N GLY A 169 -3.95 12.62 25.52
CA GLY A 169 -3.94 11.96 26.84
C GLY A 169 -4.73 10.64 26.88
N LEU A 170 -4.98 10.03 25.72
CA LEU A 170 -5.66 8.74 25.62
C LEU A 170 -4.65 7.60 25.84
N PRO A 171 -5.04 6.52 26.52
CA PRO A 171 -4.15 5.37 26.70
C PRO A 171 -3.85 4.72 25.35
N ALA A 172 -2.59 4.34 25.12
CA ALA A 172 -2.19 3.57 23.94
C ALA A 172 -2.83 2.17 23.96
N ASP A 173 -3.39 1.74 22.84
CA ASP A 173 -3.84 0.36 22.67
C ASP A 173 -2.68 -0.58 22.28
N GLU A 174 -3.00 -1.82 21.93
CA GLU A 174 -2.01 -2.83 21.56
C GLU A 174 -1.29 -2.49 20.25
N HIS A 175 -2.04 -2.04 19.24
CA HIS A 175 -1.49 -1.59 17.95
C HIS A 175 -0.64 -0.33 18.09
N ASP A 176 -1.08 0.63 18.91
CA ASP A 176 -0.30 1.84 19.21
C ASP A 176 1.05 1.48 19.86
N ARG A 177 1.05 0.54 20.82
CA ARG A 177 2.29 0.10 21.48
C ARG A 177 3.23 -0.63 20.54
N ALA A 178 2.69 -1.49 19.68
CA ALA A 178 3.50 -2.24 18.71
C ALA A 178 4.21 -1.32 17.71
N VAL A 179 3.48 -0.34 17.14
CA VAL A 179 4.07 0.56 16.14
C VAL A 179 5.10 1.52 16.76
N LEU A 180 4.87 2.00 17.97
CA LEU A 180 5.83 2.87 18.66
C LEU A 180 7.10 2.11 19.04
N ALA A 181 6.98 0.88 19.51
CA ALA A 181 8.14 0.02 19.82
C ALA A 181 8.98 -0.30 18.57
N ALA A 182 8.35 -0.45 17.40
CA ALA A 182 9.06 -0.64 16.13
C ALA A 182 9.81 0.62 15.69
N GLY A 183 9.24 1.81 15.90
CA GLY A 183 9.85 3.09 15.52
C GLY A 183 11.00 3.55 16.43
N GLU A 184 11.05 3.12 17.69
CA GLU A 184 12.14 3.45 18.63
C GLU A 184 13.46 2.71 18.33
N GLY A 185 13.43 1.65 17.51
CA GLY A 185 14.59 0.84 17.13
C GLY A 185 15.04 0.94 15.67
N GLY A 186 14.33 1.71 14.83
CA GLY A 186 14.58 1.84 13.39
C GLY A 186 15.15 3.21 12.98
N PRO A 187 15.65 3.36 11.73
CA PRO A 187 16.03 4.68 11.20
C PRO A 187 14.83 5.64 11.20
N SER A 188 15.10 6.95 11.32
CA SER A 188 14.04 7.95 11.33
C SER A 188 13.27 7.95 10.01
N LEU A 189 11.97 8.28 10.04
CA LEU A 189 11.16 8.50 8.84
C LEU A 189 11.77 9.54 7.89
N VAL A 190 12.49 10.53 8.44
CA VAL A 190 13.26 11.51 7.65
C VAL A 190 14.42 10.84 6.92
N ASP A 191 15.04 9.83 7.54
CA ASP A 191 16.14 9.07 6.93
C ASP A 191 15.61 8.09 5.86
N GLU A 192 14.41 7.54 6.03
CA GLU A 192 13.79 6.69 5.01
C GLU A 192 13.27 7.49 3.80
N MET A 193 12.63 8.63 4.03
CA MET A 193 12.20 9.53 2.95
C MET A 193 13.41 10.16 2.22
N GLY A 194 14.45 10.57 2.94
CA GLY A 194 15.69 11.09 2.34
C GLY A 194 16.44 10.06 1.49
N ARG A 195 16.28 8.76 1.77
CA ARG A 195 16.80 7.66 0.94
C ARG A 195 16.01 7.45 -0.34
N LEU A 196 14.68 7.63 -0.30
CA LEU A 196 13.84 7.59 -1.51
C LEU A 196 14.11 8.78 -2.44
N ASP A 197 14.43 9.94 -1.88
CA ASP A 197 14.77 11.16 -2.61
C ASP A 197 16.26 11.23 -3.05
N GLY A 198 17.06 10.19 -2.76
CA GLY A 198 18.46 10.08 -3.19
C GLY A 198 19.44 11.02 -2.49
N THR A 199 19.11 11.53 -1.30
CA THR A 199 19.91 12.54 -0.56
C THR A 199 20.70 11.99 0.63
N ALA A 200 20.56 10.70 0.97
CA ALA A 200 21.25 10.09 2.09
C ALA A 200 22.53 9.32 1.67
N GLU A 201 23.63 9.52 2.40
CA GLU A 201 24.90 8.81 2.20
C GLU A 201 24.76 7.29 2.43
N GLU A 202 25.34 6.53 1.50
CA GLU A 202 25.40 5.06 1.48
C GLU A 202 26.24 4.52 2.65
N GLY A 203 25.59 4.21 3.78
CA GLY A 203 26.29 3.72 4.97
C GLY A 203 25.55 2.70 5.83
N GLY A 204 24.48 2.09 5.32
CA GLY A 204 23.72 1.06 6.05
C GLY A 204 23.59 -0.22 5.25
N THR A 205 24.12 -1.32 5.77
CA THR A 205 23.81 -2.67 5.29
C THR A 205 22.31 -2.93 5.49
N PHE A 206 21.55 -2.87 4.41
CA PHE A 206 20.14 -3.24 4.37
C PHE A 206 20.01 -4.72 4.77
N GLU A 207 19.30 -5.04 5.86
CA GLU A 207 18.88 -6.41 6.11
C GLU A 207 17.61 -6.65 5.27
N ASP A 208 17.74 -7.42 4.19
CA ASP A 208 16.67 -7.68 3.22
C ASP A 208 15.44 -8.28 3.93
N PRO A 209 14.26 -7.61 3.91
CA PRO A 209 13.03 -8.14 4.52
C PRO A 209 12.61 -9.51 3.95
N THR A 210 13.04 -9.84 2.73
CA THR A 210 12.80 -11.15 2.11
C THR A 210 13.72 -12.25 2.64
N ALA A 211 14.77 -11.92 3.40
CA ALA A 211 15.53 -12.90 4.16
C ALA A 211 14.64 -13.67 5.16
N ARG A 212 13.49 -13.09 5.55
CA ARG A 212 12.51 -13.68 6.47
C ARG A 212 11.36 -14.44 5.78
N VAL A 213 11.37 -14.54 4.45
CA VAL A 213 10.32 -15.19 3.66
C VAL A 213 10.90 -16.38 2.89
N ARG A 214 10.31 -17.56 3.09
CA ARG A 214 10.65 -18.77 2.33
C ARG A 214 9.62 -19.02 1.24
N VAL A 215 10.05 -18.91 -0.02
CA VAL A 215 9.25 -19.35 -1.16
C VAL A 215 9.42 -20.86 -1.37
N VAL A 216 8.31 -21.56 -1.58
CA VAL A 216 8.24 -23.01 -1.75
C VAL A 216 7.43 -23.33 -3.00
N LEU A 217 7.95 -24.20 -3.85
CA LEU A 217 7.27 -24.60 -5.08
C LEU A 217 6.12 -25.57 -4.78
N THR A 218 5.00 -25.39 -5.48
CA THR A 218 3.87 -26.31 -5.43
C THR A 218 4.02 -27.47 -6.42
N GLY A 219 3.42 -28.61 -6.11
CA GLY A 219 3.42 -29.78 -7.02
C GLY A 219 4.62 -30.72 -6.83
N GLU A 220 5.45 -30.46 -5.83
CA GLU A 220 6.63 -31.26 -5.50
C GLU A 220 6.28 -32.52 -4.69
N GLU A 221 7.23 -33.46 -4.62
CA GLU A 221 7.08 -34.65 -3.80
C GLU A 221 7.08 -34.34 -2.29
N ARG A 222 6.56 -35.27 -1.49
CA ARG A 222 6.46 -35.09 -0.04
C ARG A 222 7.80 -34.87 0.64
N SER A 223 8.86 -35.53 0.15
CA SER A 223 10.24 -35.40 0.64
C SER A 223 10.74 -33.96 0.57
N TYR A 224 10.42 -33.24 -0.50
CA TYR A 224 10.79 -31.83 -0.66
C TYR A 224 10.21 -30.96 0.47
N TYR A 225 8.94 -31.12 0.82
CA TYR A 225 8.31 -30.36 1.90
C TYR A 225 8.86 -30.72 3.29
N GLU A 226 9.30 -31.97 3.48
CA GLU A 226 9.94 -32.43 4.71
C GLU A 226 11.36 -31.84 4.84
N ASP A 227 12.12 -31.77 3.75
CA ASP A 227 13.44 -31.13 3.73
C ASP A 227 13.35 -29.61 3.91
N VAL A 228 12.34 -28.97 3.32
CA VAL A 228 12.04 -27.55 3.57
C VAL A 228 11.69 -27.33 5.04
N GLU A 229 10.83 -28.15 5.65
CA GLU A 229 10.50 -28.04 7.08
C GLU A 229 11.75 -28.17 7.96
N ARG A 230 12.66 -29.10 7.65
CA ARG A 230 13.90 -29.30 8.39
C ARG A 230 14.79 -28.05 8.31
N GLY A 231 14.98 -27.52 7.10
CA GLY A 231 15.76 -26.29 6.89
C GLY A 231 15.12 -25.07 7.57
N LEU A 232 13.78 -24.97 7.60
CA LEU A 232 13.06 -23.91 8.32
C LEU A 232 13.31 -23.99 9.84
N ARG A 233 13.38 -25.19 10.42
CA ARG A 233 13.66 -25.40 11.85
C ARG A 233 15.10 -25.07 12.22
N GLU A 234 16.04 -25.36 11.34
CA GLU A 234 17.46 -25.02 11.54
C GLU A 234 17.70 -23.50 11.50
N SER A 235 16.82 -22.73 10.82
CA SER A 235 16.89 -21.27 10.64
C SER A 235 15.80 -20.51 11.42
N ALA A 236 15.19 -21.13 12.44
CA ALA A 236 13.98 -20.65 13.11
C ALA A 236 14.06 -19.26 13.79
N GLY A 237 15.24 -18.63 13.84
CA GLY A 237 15.42 -17.26 14.31
C GLY A 237 15.28 -16.17 13.24
N GLU A 238 15.33 -16.54 11.95
CA GLU A 238 15.42 -15.59 10.83
C GLU A 238 14.16 -15.59 9.95
N LEU A 239 13.43 -16.71 9.87
CA LEU A 239 12.27 -16.87 8.98
C LEU A 239 10.93 -16.71 9.71
N ARG A 240 10.01 -15.96 9.10
CA ARG A 240 8.67 -15.67 9.64
C ARG A 240 7.53 -16.18 8.76
N PHE A 241 7.74 -16.32 7.45
CA PHE A 241 6.68 -16.67 6.51
C PHE A 241 7.09 -17.72 5.49
N VAL A 242 6.14 -18.59 5.13
CA VAL A 242 6.25 -19.53 4.01
C VAL A 242 5.20 -19.18 2.97
N VAL A 243 5.64 -18.97 1.73
CA VAL A 243 4.79 -18.66 0.58
C VAL A 243 4.88 -19.78 -0.43
N ARG A 244 3.73 -20.20 -0.95
CA ARG A 244 3.66 -21.19 -2.03
C ARG A 244 3.61 -20.49 -3.38
N ALA A 245 4.47 -20.91 -4.30
CA ALA A 245 4.52 -20.42 -5.67
C ALA A 245 4.26 -21.54 -6.67
N ASP A 246 3.44 -21.27 -7.68
CA ASP A 246 3.33 -22.18 -8.83
C ASP A 246 4.57 -22.00 -9.73
N PRO A 247 5.20 -23.09 -10.20
CA PRO A 247 6.36 -22.97 -11.09
C PRO A 247 6.10 -22.11 -12.34
N GLY A 248 4.88 -22.11 -12.87
CA GLY A 248 4.48 -21.28 -14.01
C GLY A 248 4.43 -19.78 -13.69
N GLU A 249 4.13 -19.41 -12.44
CA GLU A 249 4.17 -18.00 -11.98
C GLU A 249 5.62 -17.51 -11.87
N ILE A 250 6.53 -18.36 -11.39
CA ILE A 250 7.97 -18.06 -11.34
C ILE A 250 8.54 -17.92 -12.75
N ASP A 251 8.19 -18.82 -13.66
CA ASP A 251 8.63 -18.77 -15.06
C ASP A 251 8.11 -17.52 -15.79
N ALA A 252 6.88 -17.08 -15.49
CA ALA A 252 6.34 -15.84 -16.04
C ALA A 252 7.10 -14.61 -15.53
N HIS A 253 7.30 -14.51 -14.22
CA HIS A 253 8.03 -13.40 -13.58
C HIS A 253 9.49 -13.32 -14.04
N ALA A 254 10.15 -14.47 -14.14
CA ALA A 254 11.52 -14.57 -14.64
C ALA A 254 11.62 -14.06 -16.08
N ARG A 255 10.69 -14.46 -16.95
CA ARG A 255 10.66 -14.05 -18.36
C ARG A 255 10.42 -12.56 -18.54
N GLU A 256 9.50 -11.97 -17.77
CA GLU A 256 9.21 -10.53 -17.80
C GLU A 256 10.43 -9.68 -17.43
N ARG A 257 11.28 -10.18 -16.51
CA ARG A 257 12.41 -9.43 -15.94
C ARG A 257 13.78 -9.89 -16.45
N GLY A 258 13.82 -10.85 -17.36
CA GLY A 258 15.06 -11.42 -17.90
C GLY A 258 15.92 -12.14 -16.85
N LEU A 259 15.28 -12.75 -15.84
CA LEU A 259 15.95 -13.47 -14.74
C LEU A 259 15.95 -14.99 -14.98
N ASP A 260 16.76 -15.72 -14.22
CA ASP A 260 16.75 -17.19 -14.22
C ASP A 260 15.69 -17.71 -13.23
N PRO A 261 14.68 -18.49 -13.67
CA PRO A 261 13.63 -19.02 -12.78
C PRO A 261 14.15 -19.96 -11.69
N LYS A 262 15.36 -20.52 -11.82
CA LYS A 262 15.99 -21.39 -10.82
C LYS A 262 16.83 -20.63 -9.80
N ASP A 263 17.05 -19.33 -10.00
CA ASP A 263 17.81 -18.50 -9.08
C ASP A 263 16.99 -18.18 -7.82
N PRO A 264 17.50 -18.45 -6.60
CA PRO A 264 16.87 -18.03 -5.35
C PRO A 264 16.49 -16.54 -5.29
N ASP A 265 17.24 -15.66 -5.95
CA ASP A 265 16.91 -14.23 -6.02
C ASP A 265 15.67 -13.94 -6.88
N THR A 266 15.41 -14.76 -7.89
CA THR A 266 14.19 -14.67 -8.70
C THR A 266 12.96 -15.04 -7.88
N LEU A 267 13.06 -16.06 -7.01
CA LEU A 267 11.99 -16.43 -6.08
C LEU A 267 11.71 -15.30 -5.07
N ARG A 268 12.76 -14.68 -4.52
CA ARG A 268 12.63 -13.51 -3.63
C ARG A 268 12.00 -12.32 -4.34
N SER A 269 12.45 -12.03 -5.56
CA SER A 269 11.91 -10.96 -6.41
C SER A 269 10.43 -11.17 -6.72
N TRP A 270 10.03 -12.42 -7.02
CA TRP A 270 8.62 -12.77 -7.20
C TRP A 270 7.80 -12.60 -5.91
N ALA A 271 8.33 -12.99 -4.75
CA ALA A 271 7.60 -12.81 -3.50
C ALA A 271 7.29 -11.33 -3.19
N ARG A 272 8.10 -10.39 -3.68
CA ARG A 272 7.87 -8.94 -3.53
C ARG A 272 6.73 -8.40 -4.39
N THR A 273 6.27 -9.15 -5.41
CA THR A 273 5.13 -8.73 -6.24
C THR A 273 3.79 -9.15 -5.65
N LEU A 274 3.79 -9.90 -4.55
CA LEU A 274 2.57 -10.28 -3.87
C LEU A 274 2.00 -9.08 -3.13
N ASP A 275 0.74 -8.77 -3.39
CA ASP A 275 0.01 -7.75 -2.64
C ASP A 275 -0.01 -8.06 -1.14
N ALA A 276 0.03 -7.02 -0.31
CA ALA A 276 -0.05 -7.15 1.15
C ALA A 276 -1.33 -7.87 1.63
N ASP A 277 -2.40 -7.84 0.82
CA ASP A 277 -3.69 -8.50 1.08
C ASP A 277 -3.75 -9.96 0.54
N SER A 278 -2.64 -10.48 0.00
CA SER A 278 -2.58 -11.84 -0.52
C SER A 278 -2.73 -12.86 0.61
N ALA A 279 -3.71 -13.77 0.51
CA ALA A 279 -3.88 -14.88 1.45
C ALA A 279 -2.82 -16.01 1.28
N ARG A 280 -1.77 -15.78 0.49
CA ARG A 280 -0.76 -16.79 0.14
C ARG A 280 0.34 -16.99 1.20
N PRO A 281 0.86 -15.95 1.88
CA PRO A 281 1.83 -16.12 2.95
C PRO A 281 1.21 -16.81 4.17
N VAL A 282 1.88 -17.84 4.68
CA VAL A 282 1.50 -18.54 5.90
C VAL A 282 2.56 -18.27 6.96
N VAL A 283 2.13 -17.83 8.15
CA VAL A 283 3.01 -17.66 9.31
C VAL A 283 3.64 -19.00 9.67
N TRP A 284 4.97 -19.01 9.81
CA TRP A 284 5.72 -20.21 10.17
C TRP A 284 6.47 -19.99 11.50
N PRO A 285 6.41 -20.94 12.46
CA PRO A 285 5.64 -22.18 12.39
C PRO A 285 4.14 -21.92 12.56
N PRO A 286 3.27 -22.58 11.76
CA PRO A 286 1.83 -22.50 12.00
C PRO A 286 1.47 -23.02 13.39
N GLU A 287 0.33 -22.59 13.92
CA GLU A 287 -0.18 -23.18 15.15
C GLU A 287 -0.34 -24.70 15.00
N ARG A 288 -0.12 -25.41 16.10
CA ARG A 288 -0.10 -26.87 16.14
C ARG A 288 -1.34 -27.53 15.51
N ASN A 289 -2.52 -26.90 15.60
CA ASN A 289 -3.78 -27.39 15.03
C ASN A 289 -4.21 -26.69 13.72
N ALA A 290 -3.53 -25.64 13.29
CA ALA A 290 -3.82 -24.93 12.04
C ALA A 290 -3.50 -25.80 10.81
N ALA A 291 -3.99 -25.38 9.65
CA ALA A 291 -3.65 -26.02 8.38
C ALA A 291 -2.13 -25.96 8.13
N CYS A 292 -1.58 -27.04 7.57
CA CYS A 292 -0.16 -27.10 7.27
C CYS A 292 0.22 -26.18 6.10
N TRP A 293 1.33 -25.47 6.22
CA TRP A 293 1.84 -24.53 5.22
C TRP A 293 2.09 -25.17 3.84
N CYS A 294 2.32 -26.47 3.76
CA CYS A 294 2.50 -27.20 2.50
C CYS A 294 1.22 -27.31 1.66
N GLY A 295 0.07 -26.88 2.17
CA GLY A 295 -1.19 -26.89 1.42
C GLY A 295 -1.96 -28.21 1.46
N SER A 296 -1.52 -29.20 2.24
CA SER A 296 -2.18 -30.51 2.33
C SER A 296 -3.56 -30.51 3.01
N GLY A 297 -3.99 -29.39 3.58
CA GLY A 297 -5.22 -29.27 4.38
C GLY A 297 -5.20 -30.02 5.73
N ARG A 298 -4.14 -30.79 6.02
CA ARG A 298 -3.97 -31.50 7.30
C ARG A 298 -3.51 -30.54 8.40
N LYS A 299 -3.84 -30.87 9.66
CA LYS A 299 -3.31 -30.15 10.84
C LYS A 299 -1.78 -30.19 10.83
N TYR A 300 -1.12 -29.05 11.07
CA TYR A 300 0.34 -28.90 11.03
C TYR A 300 1.07 -29.98 11.84
N LYS A 301 0.64 -30.26 13.08
CA LYS A 301 1.20 -31.33 13.95
C LYS A 301 1.10 -32.76 13.41
N LYS A 302 0.28 -32.98 12.39
CA LYS A 302 0.03 -34.28 11.74
C LYS A 302 0.57 -34.30 10.29
N CYS A 303 1.27 -33.25 9.88
CA CYS A 303 1.87 -33.09 8.55
C CYS A 303 3.35 -32.69 8.71
N CYS A 304 3.79 -31.58 8.13
CA CYS A 304 5.20 -31.14 8.19
C CYS A 304 5.64 -30.86 9.64
N GLY A 305 4.75 -30.35 10.49
CA GLY A 305 5.03 -30.14 11.92
C GLY A 305 4.97 -31.41 12.78
N SER A 306 4.92 -32.61 12.19
CA SER A 306 4.94 -33.87 12.92
C SER A 306 6.31 -34.08 13.56
N PRO A 307 6.40 -34.59 14.80
CA PRO A 307 7.67 -34.96 15.43
C PRO A 307 8.50 -35.99 14.63
N ALA A 308 7.87 -36.72 13.69
CA ALA A 308 8.53 -37.69 12.81
C ALA A 308 9.25 -37.05 11.61
N VAL A 309 9.02 -35.76 11.34
CA VAL A 309 9.68 -34.96 10.30
C VAL A 309 10.89 -34.19 10.88
N ARG A 310 11.12 -34.31 12.21
CA ARG A 310 12.29 -33.75 12.89
C ARG A 310 13.56 -34.48 12.51
#